data_AF-A0AAW1LVP5-F1
#
_entry.id   AF-A0AAW1LVP5-F1
#
_cell.length_a   1.000
_cell.length_b   1.000
_cell.length_c   1.000
_cell.angle_alpha   90.00
_cell.angle_beta   90.00
_cell.angle_gamma   90.00
#
_symmetry.space_group_name_H-M   'P 1'
#
loop_
_entity.id
_entity.type
_entity.pdbx_description
1 polymer ?
#
loop_
_entity_poly.entity_id
_entity_poly.type
_entity_poly.pdbx_seq_one_letter_code
_entity_poly.pdbx_strand_id
1 'polypeptide(L)'
;MWEEIASDIKKILELSYTYIQVENRYKTVLKQKKESIENNSRSGASRLAIPFESELNKITAIDDSIIPEVLISGNLEKHPKGVCSNESTSQEPRIY
;
A
#
# COMPACT_ATOMS: atom_id res chain seq x y z
N MET A 1 -9.05 -1.65 -18.24
CA MET A 1 -8.21 -1.30 -17.07
C MET A 1 -6.87 -0.66 -17.45
N TRP A 2 -5.83 -1.38 -17.90
CA TRP A 2 -4.51 -0.74 -18.13
C TRP A 2 -4.50 0.32 -19.23
N GLU A 3 -5.31 0.14 -20.28
CA GLU A 3 -5.51 1.15 -21.33
C GLU A 3 -6.22 2.41 -20.81
N GLU A 4 -7.16 2.25 -19.88
CA GLU A 4 -7.86 3.36 -19.23
C GLU A 4 -6.91 4.13 -18.33
N ILE A 5 -6.12 3.42 -17.51
CA ILE A 5 -5.08 4.03 -16.66
C ILE A 5 -4.06 4.79 -17.52
N ALA A 6 -3.61 4.22 -18.65
CA ALA A 6 -2.71 4.90 -19.57
C ALA A 6 -3.35 6.16 -20.17
N SER A 7 -4.64 6.11 -20.49
CA SER A 7 -5.41 7.25 -20.98
C SER A 7 -5.56 8.33 -19.91
N ASP A 8 -5.77 7.96 -18.65
CA ASP A 8 -5.91 8.88 -17.54
C ASP A 8 -4.57 9.53 -17.17
N ILE A 9 -3.47 8.76 -17.20
CA ILE A 9 -2.11 9.31 -17.05
C ILE A 9 -1.86 10.39 -18.11
N LYS A 10 -2.25 10.13 -19.36
CA LYS A 10 -2.13 11.12 -20.44
C LYS A 10 -2.96 12.37 -20.20
N LYS A 11 -4.17 12.23 -19.64
CA LYS A 11 -5.05 13.37 -19.35
C LYS A 11 -4.60 14.19 -18.14
N ILE A 12 -4.13 13.53 -17.08
CA ILE A 12 -3.83 14.16 -15.78
C ILE A 12 -2.40 14.72 -15.76
N LEU A 13 -1.45 13.97 -16.32
CA LEU A 13 -0.02 14.28 -16.24
C LEU A 13 0.57 14.75 -17.57
N GLU A 14 -0.21 14.73 -18.65
CA GLU A 14 0.23 15.08 -20.02
C GLU A 14 1.38 14.18 -20.54
N LEU A 15 1.57 13.00 -19.93
CA LEU A 15 2.59 12.02 -20.30
C LEU A 15 1.97 10.83 -21.02
N SER A 16 2.60 10.38 -22.11
CA SER A 16 2.13 9.22 -22.87
C SER A 16 2.94 7.97 -22.57
N TYR A 17 2.24 6.90 -22.21
CA TYR A 17 2.80 5.56 -22.03
C TYR A 17 1.87 4.54 -22.67
N THR A 18 2.42 3.43 -23.16
CA THR A 18 1.61 2.28 -23.59
C THR A 18 1.07 1.54 -22.37
N TYR A 19 -0.06 0.86 -22.52
CA TYR A 19 -0.65 0.05 -21.44
C TYR A 19 0.35 -1.00 -20.91
N ILE A 20 1.20 -1.56 -21.78
CA ILE A 20 2.25 -2.52 -21.42
C ILE A 20 3.30 -1.86 -20.51
N GLN A 21 3.71 -0.63 -20.81
CA GLN A 21 4.66 0.12 -19.97
C GLN A 21 4.08 0.41 -18.59
N VAL A 22 2.81 0.81 -18.54
CA VAL A 22 2.09 1.05 -17.27
C VAL A 22 2.00 -0.24 -16.46
N GLU A 23 1.58 -1.34 -17.07
CA GLU A 23 1.47 -2.65 -16.42
C GLU A 23 2.83 -3.13 -15.87
N ASN A 24 3.89 -3.07 -16.68
CA ASN A 24 5.23 -3.48 -16.27
C ASN A 24 5.76 -2.61 -15.13
N ARG A 25 5.51 -1.30 -15.18
CA ARG A 25 5.89 -0.39 -14.11
C ARG A 25 5.17 -0.74 -12.81
N TYR A 26 3.87 -0.97 -12.85
CA TYR A 26 3.07 -1.38 -11.70
C TYR A 26 3.60 -2.67 -11.07
N LYS A 27 3.82 -3.71 -11.88
CA LYS A 27 4.38 -5.00 -11.42
C LYS A 27 5.74 -4.83 -10.74
N THR A 28 6.60 -3.96 -11.29
CA THR A 28 7.93 -3.69 -10.74
C THR A 28 7.84 -3.00 -9.38
N VAL A 29 6.99 -1.99 -9.26
CA VAL A 29 6.73 -1.25 -8.00
C VAL A 29 6.24 -2.18 -6.91
N LEU A 30 5.27 -3.06 -7.21
CA LEU A 30 4.77 -4.05 -6.26
C LEU A 30 5.84 -5.08 -5.84
N LYS A 31 6.62 -5.57 -6.79
CA LYS A 31 7.70 -6.53 -6.51
C LYS A 31 8.73 -5.92 -5.54
N GLN A 32 9.17 -4.68 -5.81
CA GLN A 32 10.11 -3.97 -4.95
C GLN A 32 9.56 -3.74 -3.54
N LYS A 33 8.27 -3.41 -3.42
CA LYS A 33 7.58 -3.30 -2.12
C LYS A 33 7.57 -4.63 -1.36
N LYS A 34 7.33 -5.74 -2.05
CA LYS A 34 7.37 -7.07 -1.43
C LYS A 34 8.77 -7.43 -0.94
N GLU A 35 9.78 -7.28 -1.80
CA GLU A 35 11.18 -7.61 -1.48
C GLU A 35 11.71 -6.79 -0.30
N SER A 36 11.35 -5.51 -0.24
CA SER A 36 11.75 -4.62 0.85
C SER A 36 11.05 -4.95 2.17
N ILE A 37 9.76 -5.34 2.16
CA ILE A 37 9.08 -5.86 3.36
C ILE A 37 9.80 -7.12 3.88
N GLU A 38 10.04 -8.09 2.99
CA GLU A 38 10.71 -9.35 3.34
C GLU A 38 12.11 -9.10 3.92
N ASN A 39 12.90 -8.24 3.28
CA ASN A 39 14.23 -7.87 3.76
C ASN A 39 14.18 -7.16 5.12
N ASN A 40 13.27 -6.18 5.28
CA ASN A 40 13.17 -5.39 6.51
C ASN A 40 12.59 -6.20 7.69
N SER A 41 11.96 -7.34 7.42
CA SER A 41 11.52 -8.30 8.44
C SER A 41 12.63 -9.25 8.91
N ARG A 42 13.76 -9.33 8.20
CA ARG A 42 14.85 -10.25 8.49
C ARG A 42 15.90 -9.62 9.40
N SER A 43 16.15 -10.24 10.55
CA SER A 43 17.21 -9.81 11.47
C SER A 43 18.60 -9.87 10.81
N GLY A 44 19.42 -8.84 11.03
CA GLY A 44 20.77 -8.73 10.47
C GLY A 44 20.85 -8.20 9.04
N ALA A 45 19.72 -7.96 8.37
CA ALA A 45 19.69 -7.32 7.06
C ALA A 45 19.75 -5.78 7.20
N SER A 46 20.42 -5.13 6.24
CA SER A 46 20.37 -3.66 6.13
C SER A 46 18.98 -3.23 5.67
N ARG A 47 18.45 -2.13 6.21
CA ARG A 47 17.12 -1.64 5.84
C ARG A 47 17.11 -1.13 4.40
N LEU A 48 16.10 -1.56 3.63
CA LEU A 48 15.83 -1.06 2.29
C LEU A 48 14.75 0.02 2.34
N ALA A 49 15.07 1.19 1.81
CA ALA A 49 14.13 2.30 1.65
C ALA A 49 13.37 2.18 0.32
N ILE A 50 12.06 2.42 0.36
CA ILE A 50 11.17 2.35 -0.81
C ILE A 50 10.72 3.78 -1.13
N PRO A 51 11.02 4.33 -2.31
CA PRO A 51 10.74 5.73 -2.62
C PRO A 51 9.25 6.11 -2.55
N PHE A 52 8.36 5.17 -2.87
CA PHE A 52 6.91 5.34 -2.99
C PHE A 52 6.13 4.74 -1.81
N GLU A 53 6.81 4.45 -0.69
CA GLU A 53 6.20 3.84 0.50
C GLU A 53 5.00 4.64 1.04
N SER A 54 5.18 5.95 1.17
CA SER A 54 4.17 6.85 1.72
C SER A 54 2.93 6.94 0.84
N GLU A 55 3.11 6.92 -0.49
CA GLU A 55 2.03 6.95 -1.47
C GLU A 55 1.23 5.64 -1.43
N LEU A 56 1.92 4.49 -1.40
CA LEU A 56 1.27 3.19 -1.29
C LEU A 56 0.47 3.06 0.01
N ASN A 57 1.03 3.51 1.14
CA ASN A 57 0.34 3.46 2.43
C ASN A 57 -0.93 4.32 2.45
N LYS A 58 -0.94 5.46 1.74
CA LYS A 58 -2.15 6.29 1.57
C LYS A 58 -3.20 5.56 0.74
N ILE A 59 -2.81 4.91 -0.36
CA ILE A 59 -3.73 4.15 -1.21
C ILE A 59 -4.36 3.01 -0.41
N THR A 60 -3.56 2.25 0.34
CA THR A 60 -4.08 1.16 1.19
C THR A 60 -4.96 1.66 2.33
N ALA A 61 -4.72 2.87 2.85
CA ALA A 61 -5.56 3.45 3.90
C ALA A 61 -6.91 3.96 3.38
N ILE A 62 -7.00 4.32 2.09
CA ILE A 62 -8.25 4.72 1.43
C ILE A 62 -9.14 3.50 1.14
N ASP A 63 -8.55 2.29 1.05
CA ASP A 63 -9.29 1.05 0.81
C ASP A 63 -10.19 0.70 2.00
N ASP A 64 -11.41 1.25 1.98
CA ASP A 64 -12.48 0.97 2.95
C ASP A 64 -13.21 -0.32 2.56
N SER A 65 -12.45 -1.41 2.43
CA SER A 65 -12.98 -2.72 2.08
C SER A 65 -14.17 -3.06 3.00
N ILE A 66 -15.36 -3.08 2.41
CA ILE A 66 -16.61 -3.39 3.11
C ILE A 66 -16.54 -4.86 3.50
N ILE A 67 -16.36 -5.11 4.80
CA ILE A 67 -16.48 -6.45 5.37
C ILE A 67 -17.98 -6.78 5.37
N PRO A 68 -18.43 -7.84 4.67
CA PRO A 68 -19.84 -8.20 4.71
C PRO A 68 -20.23 -8.66 6.12
N GLU A 69 -21.39 -8.24 6.60
CA GLU A 69 -21.97 -8.77 7.84
C GLU A 69 -22.29 -10.26 7.61
N VAL A 70 -21.65 -11.14 8.38
CA VAL A 70 -21.93 -12.59 8.33
C VAL A 70 -22.82 -12.94 9.51
N LEU A 71 -23.99 -13.51 9.23
CA LEU A 71 -24.91 -13.96 10.27
C LEU A 71 -24.41 -15.30 10.83
N ILE A 72 -23.78 -15.28 12.00
CA ILE A 72 -23.40 -16.50 12.71
C ILE A 72 -24.43 -16.72 13.82
N SER A 73 -25.12 -17.86 13.77
CA SER A 73 -26.03 -18.34 14.82
C SER A 73 -27.05 -17.30 15.34
N GLY A 74 -27.71 -16.56 14.44
CA GLY A 74 -28.81 -15.66 14.81
C GLY A 74 -28.42 -14.30 15.39
N ASN A 75 -27.12 -14.01 15.54
CA ASN A 75 -26.63 -12.69 15.92
C ASN A 75 -25.83 -12.06 14.76
N LEU A 76 -26.15 -10.81 14.42
CA LEU A 76 -25.36 -10.01 13.49
C LEU A 76 -24.12 -9.49 14.23
N GLU A 77 -23.01 -10.20 14.13
CA GLU A 77 -21.74 -9.70 14.64
C GLU A 77 -21.06 -8.81 13.60
N LYS A 78 -20.91 -7.53 13.92
CA LYS A 78 -20.02 -6.63 13.18
C LYS A 78 -18.60 -6.91 13.64
N HIS A 79 -17.76 -7.48 12.78
CA HIS A 79 -16.35 -7.59 13.09
C HIS A 79 -15.75 -6.17 13.16
N PRO A 80 -15.15 -5.76 14.31
CA PRO A 80 -14.51 -4.47 14.41
C PRO A 80 -13.34 -4.41 13.43
N LYS A 81 -13.22 -3.28 12.72
CA LYS A 81 -12.09 -2.99 11.83
C LYS A 81 -10.79 -3.31 12.58
N GLY A 82 -9.99 -4.23 12.04
CA GLY A 82 -8.63 -4.42 12.50
C GLY A 82 -7.88 -3.13 12.25
N VAL A 83 -7.68 -2.33 13.29
CA VAL A 83 -6.86 -1.12 13.21
C VAL A 83 -5.47 -1.59 12.83
N CYS A 84 -5.00 -1.24 11.62
CA CYS A 84 -3.60 -1.37 11.29
C CYS A 84 -2.86 -0.26 12.04
N SER A 85 -2.51 -0.54 13.30
CA SER A 85 -1.85 0.39 14.21
C SER A 85 -0.40 0.59 13.77
N ASN A 86 -0.18 1.63 12.95
CA ASN A 86 1.15 2.19 12.77
C ASN A 86 1.24 3.46 13.62
N GLU A 87 1.38 3.31 14.93
CA GLU A 87 1.98 4.36 15.74
C GLU A 87 3.43 4.53 15.30
N SER A 88 3.71 5.57 14.53
CA SER A 88 5.07 6.08 14.41
C SER A 88 5.44 6.71 15.75
N THR A 89 6.12 5.95 16.61
CA THR A 89 6.76 6.50 17.80
C THR A 89 7.84 7.50 17.36
N SER A 90 7.50 8.78 17.31
CA SER A 90 8.47 9.87 17.32
C SER A 90 9.12 9.91 18.70
N GLN A 91 10.23 9.19 18.87
CA GLN A 91 11.06 9.36 20.06
C GLN A 91 11.76 10.72 19.96
N GLU A 92 11.37 11.66 20.81
CA GLU A 92 12.14 12.88 21.06
C GLU A 92 13.51 12.53 21.66
N PRO A 93 14.59 13.23 21.30
CA PRO A 93 15.92 12.97 21.85
C PRO A 93 15.99 13.43 23.31
N ARG A 94 16.30 12.48 24.21
CA ARG A 94 16.59 12.77 25.62
C ARG A 94 18.00 13.40 25.71
N ILE A 95 18.06 14.70 25.99
CA ILE A 95 19.29 15.43 26.29
C ILE A 95 19.72 15.08 27.73
N TYR A 96 20.98 14.70 27.91
CA TYR A 96 21.65 14.56 29.22
C TYR A 96 22.36 15.85 29.58
#